data_AF-A0A7S2A7E6-F1
#
_entry.id   AF-A0A7S2A7E6-F1
#
_cell.length_a   1.000
_cell.length_b   1.000
_cell.length_c   1.000
_cell.angle_alpha   90.00
_cell.angle_beta   90.00
_cell.angle_gamma   90.00
#
_symmetry.space_group_name_H-M   'P 1'
#
loop_
_entity.id
_entity.type
_entity.pdbx_description
1 polymer ?
#
loop_
_entity_poly.entity_id
_entity_poly.type
_entity_poly.pdbx_seq_one_letter_code
_entity_poly.pdbx_strand_id
1 'polypeptide(L)'
;MILYPDSFSVLLDEVYTGIDGDVGYEGGGGHASILKYASPALRNVIFITLSISKGLGGAPGARAGFVACTDTRLMDHVSKIQMATGANISVLSQQLLGASLNYVLSSFNAGQHAQEKEEEEGNVLKTIRCHYY
;
A
#
# COMPACT_ATOMS: atom_id res chain seq x y z
N MET A 1 -15.82 -23.99 6.06
CA MET A 1 -15.90 -22.51 6.04
C MET A 1 -15.47 -22.03 7.41
N ILE A 2 -14.26 -21.49 7.55
CA ILE A 2 -13.78 -21.02 8.85
C ILE A 2 -14.41 -19.64 9.08
N LEU A 3 -15.43 -19.60 9.94
CA LEU A 3 -15.98 -18.38 10.49
C LEU A 3 -14.97 -17.85 11.50
N TYR A 4 -14.24 -16.81 11.15
CA TYR A 4 -13.55 -16.00 12.15
C TYR A 4 -14.63 -15.45 13.11
N PRO A 5 -14.34 -15.33 14.42
CA PRO A 5 -15.31 -14.77 15.36
C PRO A 5 -15.77 -13.41 14.87
N ASP A 6 -17.05 -13.07 15.08
CA ASP A 6 -17.77 -11.86 14.63
C ASP A 6 -17.15 -10.52 15.06
N SER A 7 -15.93 -10.52 15.59
CA SER A 7 -15.28 -9.41 16.27
C SER A 7 -13.75 -9.34 16.08
N PHE A 8 -13.16 -10.12 15.16
CA PHE A 8 -11.73 -10.02 14.89
C PHE A 8 -11.42 -9.18 13.66
N SER A 9 -10.54 -8.19 13.81
CA SER A 9 -9.98 -7.39 12.72
C SER A 9 -8.52 -7.08 13.00
N VAL A 10 -7.74 -6.98 11.95
CA VAL A 10 -6.32 -6.63 12.01
C VAL A 10 -6.15 -5.24 11.42
N LEU A 11 -5.55 -4.32 12.17
CA LEU A 11 -5.16 -3.01 11.65
C LEU A 11 -3.68 -3.04 11.30
N LEU A 12 -3.37 -2.77 10.04
CA LEU A 12 -2.02 -2.54 9.56
C LEU A 12 -1.81 -1.03 9.45
N ASP A 13 -1.05 -0.50 10.40
CA ASP A 13 -0.57 0.88 10.37
C ASP A 13 0.72 0.95 9.56
N GLU A 14 0.58 1.30 8.27
CA GLU A 14 1.68 1.35 7.32
C GLU A 14 2.02 2.81 6.96
N VAL A 15 1.71 3.80 7.80
CA VAL A 15 1.96 5.22 7.48
C VAL A 15 3.43 5.56 7.18
N TYR A 16 4.37 4.74 7.63
CA TYR A 16 5.81 4.89 7.36
C TYR A 16 6.27 4.20 6.07
N THR A 17 5.38 3.52 5.33
CA THR A 17 5.69 2.95 4.01
C THR A 17 6.28 4.02 3.09
N GLY A 18 7.46 3.74 2.54
CA GLY A 18 8.25 4.68 1.73
C GLY A 18 9.35 5.42 2.50
N ILE A 19 9.42 5.28 3.82
CA ILE A 19 10.61 5.66 4.61
C ILE A 19 11.46 4.40 4.78
N ASP A 20 12.13 4.00 3.69
CA ASP A 20 13.21 3.04 3.79
C ASP A 20 14.42 3.82 4.27
N GLY A 21 14.69 3.71 5.58
CA GLY A 21 15.92 4.23 6.12
C GLY A 21 17.07 3.44 5.51
N ASP A 22 18.02 4.15 4.91
CA ASP A 22 19.38 3.66 4.65
C ASP A 22 20.11 3.46 6.00
N VAL A 23 19.49 2.72 6.93
CA VAL A 23 19.99 2.48 8.28
C VAL A 23 20.85 1.23 8.24
N GLY A 24 21.96 1.28 7.49
CA GLY A 24 23.18 0.48 7.74
C GLY A 24 23.04 -1.04 7.87
N TYR A 25 21.91 -1.64 7.52
CA TYR A 25 21.76 -3.08 7.38
C TYR A 25 22.15 -3.41 5.95
N GLU A 26 23.28 -4.07 5.76
CA GLU A 26 23.82 -4.54 4.47
C GLU A 26 22.93 -5.54 3.70
N GLY A 27 21.66 -5.67 4.09
CA GLY A 27 20.62 -6.30 3.29
C GLY A 27 19.43 -5.34 3.23
N GLY A 28 19.40 -4.49 2.20
CA GLY A 28 18.32 -3.56 1.91
C GLY A 28 16.97 -4.28 1.79
N GLY A 29 16.34 -4.53 2.94
CA GLY A 29 15.05 -5.16 3.04
C GLY A 29 13.99 -4.11 2.76
N GLY A 30 13.68 -3.89 1.48
CA GLY A 30 12.55 -3.05 1.09
C GLY A 30 11.29 -3.48 1.82
N HIS A 31 10.48 -2.51 2.27
CA HIS A 31 9.25 -2.78 3.00
C HIS A 31 8.37 -3.80 2.25
N ALA A 32 8.15 -4.95 2.87
CA ALA A 32 7.23 -5.96 2.38
C ALA A 32 5.97 -5.95 3.26
N SER A 33 4.88 -5.38 2.75
CA SER A 33 3.60 -5.40 3.45
C SER A 33 3.20 -6.84 3.79
N ILE A 34 2.76 -7.06 5.03
CA ILE A 34 2.29 -8.38 5.49
C ILE A 34 1.11 -8.88 4.64
N LEU A 35 0.40 -7.99 3.93
CA LEU A 35 -0.61 -8.34 2.94
C LEU A 35 -0.11 -9.33 1.88
N LYS A 36 1.17 -9.26 1.50
CA LYS A 36 1.80 -10.17 0.54
C LYS A 36 1.77 -11.62 1.03
N TYR A 37 1.88 -11.82 2.34
CA TYR A 37 1.96 -13.13 2.99
C TYR A 37 0.66 -13.55 3.67
N ALA A 38 -0.29 -12.62 3.85
CA ALA A 38 -1.57 -12.89 4.48
C ALA A 38 -2.39 -13.91 3.67
N SER A 39 -2.97 -14.90 4.36
CA SER A 39 -3.89 -15.85 3.74
C SER A 39 -5.14 -15.12 3.20
N PRO A 40 -5.82 -15.65 2.17
CA PRO A 40 -7.02 -15.01 1.62
C PRO A 40 -8.09 -14.69 2.66
N ALA A 41 -8.27 -15.58 3.63
CA ALA A 41 -9.27 -15.38 4.69
C ALA A 41 -8.87 -14.26 5.66
N LEU A 42 -7.57 -14.07 5.92
CA LEU A 42 -7.07 -12.98 6.76
C LEU A 42 -7.17 -11.62 6.05
N ARG A 43 -6.97 -11.58 4.73
CA ARG A 43 -7.10 -10.34 3.94
C ARG A 43 -8.48 -9.68 4.08
N ASN A 44 -9.53 -10.49 4.24
CA ASN A 44 -10.91 -10.01 4.42
C ASN A 44 -11.18 -9.29 5.75
N VAL A 45 -10.30 -9.45 6.74
CA VAL A 45 -10.45 -8.82 8.06
C VAL A 45 -9.31 -7.84 8.36
N ILE A 46 -8.44 -7.59 7.37
CA ILE A 46 -7.37 -6.62 7.47
C ILE A 46 -7.87 -5.25 7.00
N PHE A 47 -7.64 -4.23 7.83
CA PHE A 47 -7.65 -2.83 7.45
C PHE A 47 -6.21 -2.37 7.29
N ILE A 48 -5.87 -1.83 6.12
CA ILE A 48 -4.61 -1.11 5.93
C ILE A 48 -4.86 0.38 6.04
N THR A 49 -3.99 1.07 6.77
CA THR A 49 -4.01 2.53 6.92
C THR A 49 -2.71 3.12 6.42
N LEU A 50 -2.84 4.13 5.57
CA LEU A 50 -1.74 4.83 4.92
C LEU A 50 -1.98 6.34 4.99
N SER A 51 -0.90 7.12 5.01
CA SER A 51 -0.97 8.58 5.09
C SER A 51 0.19 9.24 4.36
N ILE A 52 -0.06 10.40 3.76
CA ILE A 52 0.99 11.24 3.16
C ILE A 52 1.80 12.03 4.18
N SER A 53 1.48 11.93 5.48
CA SER A 53 2.19 12.68 6.52
C SER A 53 3.66 12.27 6.68
N LYS A 54 3.99 11.04 6.29
CA LYS A 54 5.31 10.42 6.42
C LYS A 54 5.78 9.87 5.07
N GLY A 55 5.89 8.55 4.90
CA GLY A 55 6.61 7.97 3.76
C GLY A 55 5.94 8.12 2.40
N LEU A 56 4.60 8.17 2.37
CA LEU A 56 3.89 8.24 1.10
C LEU A 56 3.96 9.61 0.42
N GLY A 57 4.22 10.69 1.15
CA GLY A 57 4.22 12.03 0.56
C GLY A 57 4.98 13.12 1.30
N GLY A 58 5.58 12.84 2.47
CA GLY A 58 6.40 13.80 3.20
C GLY A 58 5.68 15.10 3.61
N ALA A 59 4.35 15.06 3.77
CA ALA A 59 3.50 16.23 3.96
C ALA A 59 2.82 16.23 5.34
N PRO A 60 3.57 16.33 6.45
CA PRO A 60 2.97 16.44 7.78
C PRO A 60 2.10 17.70 7.84
N GLY A 61 0.90 17.59 8.40
CA GLY A 61 -0.07 18.69 8.45
C GLY A 61 -1.04 18.77 7.27
N ALA A 62 -0.80 18.05 6.16
CA ALA A 62 -1.77 17.95 5.07
C ALA A 62 -3.05 17.17 5.44
N ARG A 63 -3.02 16.41 6.56
CA ARG A 63 -4.16 15.66 7.13
C ARG A 63 -4.84 14.75 6.10
N ALA A 64 -4.03 14.06 5.31
CA ALA A 64 -4.46 13.18 4.24
C ALA A 64 -3.96 11.75 4.45
N GLY A 65 -4.86 10.81 4.24
CA GLY A 65 -4.61 9.38 4.34
C GLY A 65 -5.83 8.61 3.87
N PHE A 66 -5.68 7.30 3.80
CA PHE A 66 -6.77 6.41 3.44
C PHE A 66 -6.71 5.14 4.26
N VAL A 67 -7.87 4.54 4.42
CA VAL A 67 -8.03 3.20 4.95
C VAL A 67 -8.59 2.32 3.83
N ALA A 68 -8.09 1.10 3.72
CA ALA A 68 -8.62 0.11 2.79
C ALA A 68 -8.84 -1.23 3.49
N CYS A 69 -9.89 -1.93 3.08
CA CYS A 69 -10.21 -3.29 3.50
C CYS A 69 -10.90 -3.97 2.32
N THR A 70 -10.67 -5.28 2.13
CA THR A 70 -11.29 -6.01 1.02
C THR A 70 -12.76 -6.35 1.26
N ASP A 71 -13.22 -6.40 2.52
CA ASP A 71 -14.64 -6.55 2.83
C ASP A 71 -15.36 -5.21 2.72
N THR A 72 -16.15 -5.07 1.65
CA THR A 72 -16.92 -3.86 1.36
C THR A 72 -17.96 -3.53 2.43
N ARG A 73 -18.50 -4.54 3.13
CA ARG A 73 -19.49 -4.33 4.19
C ARG A 73 -18.84 -3.62 5.38
N LEU A 74 -17.60 -3.98 5.71
CA LEU A 74 -16.82 -3.29 6.74
C LEU A 74 -16.52 -1.85 6.33
N MET A 75 -16.16 -1.61 5.06
CA MET A 75 -15.94 -0.26 4.53
C MET A 75 -17.22 0.59 4.52
N ASP A 76 -18.39 0.00 4.29
CA ASP A 76 -19.68 0.71 4.41
C ASP A 76 -19.93 1.18 5.84
N HIS A 77 -19.59 0.36 6.85
CA HIS A 77 -19.68 0.75 8.26
C HIS A 77 -18.71 1.88 8.59
N VAL A 78 -17.46 1.80 8.14
CA VAL A 78 -16.47 2.87 8.33
C VAL A 78 -16.95 4.18 7.68
N SER A 79 -17.49 4.10 6.46
CA SER A 79 -18.00 5.27 5.74
C SER A 79 -19.17 5.92 6.47
N LYS A 80 -20.12 5.13 7.00
CA LYS A 80 -21.23 5.63 7.81
C LYS A 80 -20.75 6.35 9.07
N ILE A 81 -19.75 5.79 9.76
CA ILE A 81 -19.14 6.43 10.93
C ILE A 81 -18.48 7.76 10.53
N GLN A 82 -17.67 7.77 9.46
CA GLN A 82 -17.02 9.00 8.97
C GLN A 82 -18.04 10.10 8.64
N MET A 83 -19.15 9.73 7.99
CA MET A 83 -20.25 10.66 7.69
C MET A 83 -20.89 11.21 8.97
N ALA A 84 -21.13 10.34 9.96
CA ALA A 84 -21.75 10.74 11.23
C ALA A 84 -20.84 11.62 12.09
N THR A 85 -19.51 11.44 12.02
CA THR A 85 -18.55 12.20 12.83
C THR A 85 -17.99 13.44 12.14
N GLY A 86 -18.33 13.67 10.87
CA GLY A 86 -17.78 14.78 10.08
C GLY A 86 -16.28 14.66 9.84
N ALA A 87 -15.71 13.45 9.91
CA ALA A 87 -14.27 13.18 9.77
C ALA A 87 -13.81 13.19 8.30
N ASN A 88 -14.42 14.04 7.47
CA ASN A 88 -14.11 14.12 6.06
C ASN A 88 -12.78 14.84 5.82
N ILE A 89 -12.04 14.35 4.84
CA ILE A 89 -10.81 14.97 4.36
C ILE A 89 -11.12 16.20 3.49
N SER A 90 -10.35 17.29 3.67
CA SER A 90 -10.52 18.51 2.86
C SER A 90 -10.24 18.25 1.37
N VAL A 91 -10.89 19.00 0.48
CA VAL A 91 -10.67 18.87 -0.97
C VAL A 91 -9.19 19.09 -1.35
N LEU A 92 -8.53 20.06 -0.72
CA LEU A 92 -7.10 20.31 -0.94
C LEU A 92 -6.24 19.12 -0.49
N SER A 93 -6.55 18.55 0.66
CA SER A 93 -5.89 17.35 1.19
C SER A 93 -6.09 16.13 0.28
N GLN A 94 -7.27 15.99 -0.33
CA GLN A 94 -7.55 14.93 -1.33
C GLN A 94 -6.70 15.11 -2.59
N GLN A 95 -6.54 16.34 -3.09
CA GLN A 95 -5.69 16.63 -4.25
C GLN A 95 -4.21 16.33 -3.97
N LEU A 96 -3.72 16.70 -2.79
CA LEU A 96 -2.36 16.37 -2.34
C LEU A 96 -2.16 14.85 -2.27
N LEU A 97 -3.11 14.12 -1.69
CA LEU A 97 -3.08 12.66 -1.66
C LEU A 97 -3.00 12.07 -3.07
N GLY A 98 -3.85 12.55 -3.99
CA GLY A 98 -3.84 12.11 -5.38
C GLY A 98 -2.52 12.38 -6.09
N ALA A 99 -1.92 13.56 -5.88
CA ALA A 99 -0.62 13.90 -6.44
C ALA A 99 0.49 13.00 -5.91
N SER A 100 0.53 12.76 -4.59
CA SER A 100 1.51 11.86 -3.96
C SER A 100 1.37 10.42 -4.48
N LEU A 101 0.15 9.90 -4.58
CA LEU A 101 -0.11 8.56 -5.10
C LEU A 101 0.31 8.44 -6.57
N ASN A 102 -0.03 9.41 -7.42
CA ASN A 102 0.37 9.41 -8.82
C ASN A 102 1.89 9.42 -8.98
N TYR A 103 2.59 10.21 -8.16
CA TYR A 103 4.05 10.21 -8.15
C TYR A 103 4.59 8.81 -7.80
N VAL A 104 4.17 8.22 -6.68
CA VAL A 104 4.64 6.89 -6.24
C VAL A 104 4.35 5.80 -7.27
N LEU A 105 3.13 5.78 -7.83
CA LEU A 105 2.73 4.79 -8.83
C LEU A 105 3.51 4.97 -10.15
N SER A 106 3.75 6.21 -10.58
CA SER A 106 4.55 6.48 -11.78
C SER A 106 6.01 6.07 -11.62
N SER A 107 6.61 6.31 -10.43
CA SER A 107 7.96 5.85 -10.10
C SER A 107 8.06 4.32 -10.06
N PHE A 108 7.03 3.63 -9.53
CA PHE A 108 6.98 2.18 -9.52
C PHE A 108 6.92 1.60 -10.94
N ASN A 109 6.01 2.12 -11.79
CA ASN A 109 5.87 1.66 -13.18
C ASN A 109 7.13 1.95 -14.01
N ALA A 110 7.79 3.09 -13.79
CA ALA A 110 9.05 3.42 -14.46
C ALA A 110 10.19 2.46 -14.05
N GLY A 111 10.25 2.06 -12.77
CA GLY A 111 11.21 1.08 -12.27
C GLY A 111 10.99 -0.32 -12.84
N GLN A 112 9.73 -0.75 -13.01
CA GLN A 112 9.41 -2.03 -13.66
C GLN A 112 9.85 -2.05 -15.13
N HIS A 113 9.60 -0.98 -15.89
CA HIS A 113 10.07 -0.89 -17.28
C HIS A 113 11.59 -0.76 -17.42
N ALA A 114 12.29 -0.20 -16.43
CA ALA A 114 13.75 -0.18 -16.42
C ALA A 114 14.34 -1.58 -16.13
N GLN A 115 13.73 -2.35 -15.22
CA GLN A 115 14.12 -3.75 -14.97
C GLN A 115 13.84 -4.64 -16.19
N GLU A 116 12.72 -4.45 -16.89
CA GLU A 116 12.42 -5.17 -18.13
C GLU A 116 13.45 -4.85 -19.24
N LYS A 117 13.92 -3.60 -19.36
CA LYS A 117 14.96 -3.22 -20.33
C LYS A 117 16.35 -3.75 -19.97
N GLU A 118 16.72 -3.77 -18.70
CA GLU A 118 17.97 -4.41 -18.25
C GLU A 118 17.92 -5.94 -18.42
N GLU A 119 16.75 -6.57 -18.22
CA GLU A 119 16.54 -7.98 -18.57
C GLU A 119 16.57 -8.23 -20.09
N GLU A 120 16.12 -7.28 -20.93
CA GLU A 120 16.15 -7.41 -22.40
C GLU A 120 17.57 -7.21 -22.97
N GLU A 121 18.35 -6.24 -22.44
CA GLU A 121 19.77 -6.05 -22.79
C GLU A 121 20.67 -7.15 -22.19
N GLY A 122 20.32 -7.68 -21.02
CA GLY A 122 20.96 -8.86 -20.43
C GLY A 122 20.58 -10.19 -21.11
N ASN A 123 19.44 -10.26 -21.79
CA ASN A 123 18.94 -11.49 -22.44
C ASN A 123 19.58 -11.84 -23.78
N VAL A 124 20.47 -11.00 -24.33
CA VAL A 124 21.35 -11.45 -25.42
C VAL A 124 22.32 -12.54 -24.91
N LEU A 125 22.47 -12.67 -23.59
CA LEU A 125 23.25 -13.71 -22.92
C LEU A 125 22.50 -14.36 -21.75
N LYS A 126 21.35 -15.00 -21.99
CA LYS A 126 20.99 -16.33 -21.43
C LYS A 126 19.52 -16.67 -21.68
N THR A 127 19.33 -17.61 -22.61
CA THR A 127 18.29 -18.64 -22.50
C THR A 127 18.17 -19.12 -21.05
N ILE A 128 16.99 -18.99 -20.44
CA ILE A 128 16.30 -20.02 -19.64
C ILE A 128 14.85 -19.55 -19.44
N ARG A 129 13.92 -20.37 -19.93
CA ARG A 129 12.47 -20.22 -19.77
C ARG A 129 12.07 -20.44 -18.30
N CYS A 130 11.12 -19.66 -17.81
CA CYS A 130 10.16 -20.11 -16.80
C CYS A 130 8.77 -19.55 -17.14
N HIS A 131 7.85 -20.45 -17.50
CA HIS A 131 6.42 -20.16 -17.59
C HIS A 131 5.83 -20.10 -16.18
N TYR A 132 4.91 -19.16 -15.95
CA TYR A 132 4.01 -19.22 -14.80
C TYR A 132 2.56 -19.26 -15.29
N TYR A 133 1.83 -20.23 -14.75
CA TYR A 133 0.37 -20.36 -14.85
C TYR A 133 -0.32 -19.34 -13.96
#